data_AF-E6LM33-F1
#
_entry.id   AF-E6LM33-F1
#
_cell.length_a   1.000
_cell.length_b   1.000
_cell.length_c   1.000
_cell.angle_alpha   90.00
_cell.angle_beta   90.00
_cell.angle_gamma   90.00
#
_symmetry.space_group_name_H-M   'P 1'
#
loop_
_entity.id
_entity.type
_entity.pdbx_description
1 polymer ?
#
loop_
_entity_poly.entity_id
_entity_poly.type
_entity_poly.pdbx_seq_one_letter_code
_entity_poly.pdbx_strand_id
1 'polypeptide(L)'
;MKNKVSIREVVATKIIIAILIAGYYWLWSRSDYQPEYRQFSSYWGFLLFLILIVHYFRVRKYKKEYFDEFAEKNLLRCDAICLKVFCLLMVIIAYLGGILGHVNAISTAIMGWLIIGSVIAITILRTIIFLIMDSKGV
;
A
#
# COMPACT_ATOMS: atom_id res chain seq x y z
N MET A 1 -9.31 -9.42 29.46
CA MET A 1 -7.99 -8.86 29.09
C MET A 1 -8.18 -7.95 27.88
N LYS A 2 -7.80 -6.68 27.95
CA LYS A 2 -7.90 -5.78 26.79
C LYS A 2 -6.79 -6.19 25.81
N ASN A 3 -7.15 -6.80 24.67
CA ASN A 3 -6.16 -7.20 23.67
C ASN A 3 -5.36 -5.96 23.25
N LYS A 4 -4.05 -5.96 23.57
CA LYS A 4 -3.13 -4.88 23.25
C LYS A 4 -2.89 -4.91 21.74
N VAL A 5 -2.92 -3.75 21.09
CA VAL A 5 -2.64 -3.64 19.66
C VAL A 5 -1.14 -3.77 19.45
N SER A 6 -0.71 -4.71 18.62
CA SER A 6 0.71 -4.88 18.26
C SER A 6 1.08 -4.06 17.04
N ILE A 7 2.32 -3.57 16.97
CA ILE A 7 2.88 -2.92 15.78
C ILE A 7 2.80 -3.83 14.55
N ARG A 8 2.97 -5.15 14.72
CA ARG A 8 2.86 -6.13 13.64
C ARG A 8 1.48 -6.13 13.00
N GLU A 9 0.42 -6.02 13.81
CA GLU A 9 -0.96 -5.91 13.32
C GLU A 9 -1.15 -4.60 12.54
N VAL A 10 -0.60 -3.49 13.05
CA VAL A 10 -0.65 -2.20 12.37
C VAL A 10 0.04 -2.26 11.01
N VAL A 11 1.22 -2.87 10.91
CA VAL A 11 1.93 -3.03 9.63
C VAL A 11 1.17 -3.98 8.70
N ALA A 12 0.69 -5.12 9.18
CA ALA A 12 -0.06 -6.09 8.38
C ALA A 12 -1.36 -5.51 7.79
N THR A 13 -2.09 -4.67 8.55
CA THR A 13 -3.31 -4.01 8.04
C THR A 13 -3.04 -3.10 6.84
N LYS A 14 -1.81 -2.60 6.67
CA LYS A 14 -1.45 -1.81 5.48
C LYS A 14 -1.41 -2.65 4.19
N ILE A 15 -1.13 -3.96 4.27
CA ILE A 15 -1.24 -4.88 3.12
C ILE A 15 -2.70 -4.97 2.67
N ILE A 16 -3.63 -5.16 3.62
CA ILE A 16 -5.07 -5.23 3.32
C ILE A 16 -5.53 -3.92 2.65
N ILE A 17 -5.09 -2.77 3.17
CA ILE A 17 -5.37 -1.47 2.57
C ILE A 17 -4.84 -1.38 1.14
N ALA A 18 -3.59 -1.82 0.88
CA ALA A 18 -3.02 -1.78 -0.46
C ALA A 18 -3.80 -2.66 -1.46
N ILE A 19 -4.25 -3.84 -1.04
CA ILE A 19 -5.10 -4.72 -1.86
C ILE A 19 -6.45 -4.07 -2.15
N LEU A 20 -7.08 -3.45 -1.14
CA LEU A 20 -8.34 -2.73 -1.31
C LEU A 20 -8.20 -1.54 -2.27
N ILE A 21 -7.09 -0.79 -2.20
CA ILE A 21 -6.77 0.28 -3.15
C ILE A 21 -6.62 -0.28 -4.57
N ALA A 22 -5.94 -1.42 -4.73
CA ALA A 22 -5.77 -2.06 -6.03
C ALA A 22 -7.11 -2.52 -6.63
N GLY A 23 -7.98 -3.12 -5.82
CA GLY A 23 -9.34 -3.48 -6.22
C GLY A 23 -10.19 -2.26 -6.57
N TYR A 24 -10.07 -1.18 -5.80
CA TYR A 24 -10.74 0.08 -6.12
C TYR A 24 -10.25 0.66 -7.45
N TYR A 25 -8.93 0.66 -7.68
CA TYR A 25 -8.35 1.08 -8.94
C TYR A 25 -8.87 0.23 -10.11
N TRP A 26 -8.93 -1.11 -9.95
CA TRP A 26 -9.46 -2.03 -10.96
C TRP A 26 -10.88 -1.67 -11.42
N LEU A 27 -11.75 -1.32 -10.48
CA LEU A 27 -13.13 -0.96 -10.78
C LEU A 27 -13.24 0.31 -11.64
N TRP A 28 -12.24 1.20 -11.58
CA TRP A 28 -12.19 2.44 -12.36
C TRP A 28 -11.38 2.34 -13.65
N SER A 29 -10.33 1.51 -13.69
CA SER A 29 -9.35 1.49 -14.79
C SER A 29 -9.60 0.41 -15.85
N ARG A 30 -10.56 -0.48 -15.62
CA ARG A 30 -10.97 -1.51 -16.58
C ARG A 30 -11.53 -0.91 -17.88
N SER A 31 -11.29 -1.57 -19.00
CA SER A 31 -11.71 -1.12 -20.34
C SER A 31 -13.18 -1.41 -20.67
N ASP A 32 -13.82 -2.32 -19.94
CA ASP A 32 -15.17 -2.84 -20.19
C ASP A 32 -16.19 -2.32 -19.17
N TYR A 33 -16.17 -1.01 -18.92
CA TYR A 33 -17.02 -0.38 -17.91
C TYR A 33 -18.51 -0.62 -18.16
N GLN A 34 -19.23 -1.11 -17.13
CA GLN A 34 -20.68 -1.27 -17.10
C GLN A 34 -21.30 -0.34 -16.03
N PRO A 35 -22.53 0.14 -16.21
CA PRO A 35 -23.19 1.02 -15.25
C PRO A 35 -23.29 0.45 -13.83
N GLU A 36 -23.45 -0.87 -13.71
CA GLU A 36 -23.49 -1.60 -12.43
C GLU A 36 -22.22 -1.40 -11.60
N TYR A 37 -21.06 -1.23 -12.26
CA TYR A 37 -19.79 -1.00 -11.58
C TYR A 37 -19.73 0.33 -10.84
N ARG A 38 -20.58 1.30 -11.17
CA ARG A 38 -20.69 2.54 -10.41
C ARG A 38 -21.11 2.27 -8.98
N GLN A 39 -22.07 1.37 -8.80
CA GLN A 39 -22.58 1.00 -7.48
C GLN A 39 -21.55 0.16 -6.72
N PHE A 40 -20.93 -0.82 -7.37
CA PHE A 40 -19.85 -1.61 -6.78
C PHE A 40 -18.65 -0.74 -6.37
N SER A 41 -18.23 0.19 -7.22
CA SER A 41 -17.15 1.14 -6.93
C SER A 41 -17.47 2.01 -5.72
N SER A 42 -18.72 2.50 -5.61
CA SER A 42 -19.17 3.26 -4.44
C SER A 42 -19.07 2.43 -3.14
N TYR A 43 -19.55 1.18 -3.15
CA TYR A 43 -19.44 0.29 -1.99
C TYR A 43 -18.00 -0.05 -1.63
N TRP A 44 -17.15 -0.28 -2.64
CA TRP A 44 -15.73 -0.57 -2.44
C TRP A 44 -14.98 0.64 -1.86
N GLY A 45 -15.28 1.84 -2.37
CA GLY A 45 -14.74 3.09 -1.86
C GLY A 45 -15.18 3.36 -0.42
N PHE A 46 -16.44 3.11 -0.09
CA PHE A 46 -16.95 3.22 1.28
C PHE A 46 -16.29 2.20 2.22
N LEU A 47 -16.13 0.95 1.79
CA LEU A 47 -15.41 -0.07 2.55
C LEU A 47 -13.96 0.35 2.82
N LEU A 48 -13.24 0.82 1.79
CA LEU A 48 -11.88 1.33 1.92
C LEU A 48 -11.82 2.49 2.92
N PHE A 49 -12.76 3.43 2.84
CA PHE A 49 -12.86 4.55 3.76
C PHE A 49 -13.06 4.09 5.22
N LEU A 50 -13.97 3.15 5.48
CA LEU A 50 -14.17 2.59 6.82
C LEU A 50 -12.91 1.88 7.34
N ILE A 51 -12.23 1.09 6.51
CA ILE A 51 -11.00 0.41 6.88
C ILE A 51 -9.88 1.42 7.21
N LEU A 52 -9.79 2.52 6.47
CA LEU A 52 -8.83 3.60 6.77
C LEU A 52 -9.14 4.28 8.11
N ILE A 53 -10.42 4.52 8.44
CA ILE A 53 -10.83 5.05 9.75
C ILE A 53 -10.43 4.08 10.86
N VAL A 54 -10.75 2.78 10.71
CA VAL A 54 -10.39 1.75 11.68
C VAL A 54 -8.87 1.67 11.85
N HIS A 55 -8.11 1.72 10.75
CA HIS A 55 -6.66 1.73 10.79
C HIS A 55 -6.11 2.95 11.53
N TYR A 56 -6.66 4.14 11.27
CA TYR A 56 -6.30 5.37 11.98
C TYR A 56 -6.50 5.25 13.50
N PHE A 57 -7.67 4.79 13.94
CA PHE A 57 -7.93 4.57 15.36
C PHE A 57 -7.00 3.50 15.97
N ARG A 58 -6.69 2.43 15.21
CA ARG A 58 -5.78 1.37 15.65
C ARG A 58 -4.36 1.87 15.83
N VAL A 59 -3.85 2.69 14.91
CA VAL A 59 -2.54 3.35 15.01
C VAL A 59 -2.51 4.30 16.22
N ARG A 60 -3.56 5.10 16.41
CA ARG A 60 -3.67 6.01 17.56
C ARG A 60 -3.70 5.25 18.89
N LYS A 61 -4.41 4.13 18.94
CA LYS A 61 -4.46 3.24 20.10
C LYS A 61 -3.12 2.60 20.40
N TYR A 62 -2.40 2.10 19.38
CA TYR A 62 -1.03 1.59 19.50
C TYR A 62 -0.11 2.63 20.16
N LYS A 63 -0.06 3.86 19.60
CA LYS A 63 0.77 4.94 20.13
C LYS A 63 0.44 5.36 21.56
N LYS A 64 -0.79 5.12 22.02
CA LYS A 64 -1.25 5.48 23.38
C LYS A 64 -1.04 4.36 24.41
N GLU A 65 -1.25 3.10 24.03
CA GLU A 65 -1.25 1.97 24.97
C GLU A 65 0.08 1.19 25.03
N TYR A 66 0.85 1.15 23.93
CA TYR A 66 2.05 0.33 23.83
C TYR A 66 3.00 0.89 22.77
N PHE A 67 3.73 1.95 23.12
CA PHE A 67 4.73 2.56 22.25
C PHE A 67 6.06 1.81 22.39
N ASP A 68 6.37 0.94 21.44
CA ASP A 68 7.69 0.32 21.32
C ASP A 68 8.59 1.20 20.46
N GLU A 69 9.50 1.93 21.10
CA GLU A 69 10.40 2.88 20.43
C GLU A 69 11.38 2.16 19.49
N PHE A 70 11.83 0.95 19.84
CA PHE A 70 12.73 0.19 18.99
C PHE A 70 12.03 -0.29 17.73
N ALA A 71 10.81 -0.82 17.87
CA ALA A 71 10.02 -1.25 16.72
C ALA A 71 9.62 -0.07 15.81
N GLU A 72 9.33 1.11 16.37
CA GLU A 72 9.04 2.32 15.57
C GLU A 72 10.28 2.82 14.81
N LYS A 73 11.47 2.83 15.43
CA LYS A 73 12.73 3.14 14.74
C LYS A 73 13.01 2.15 13.60
N ASN A 74 12.76 0.86 13.82
CA ASN A 74 12.92 -0.16 12.80
C ASN A 74 11.94 0.01 11.64
N LEU A 75 10.68 0.32 11.95
CA LEU A 75 9.68 0.63 10.93
C LEU A 75 10.07 1.87 10.10
N LEU A 76 10.59 2.93 10.73
CA LEU A 76 11.06 4.13 10.02
C LEU A 76 12.26 3.83 9.10
N ARG A 77 13.21 2.99 9.54
CA ARG A 77 14.32 2.51 8.69
C ARG A 77 13.79 1.72 7.49
N CYS A 78 12.81 0.83 7.72
CA CYS A 78 12.15 0.08 6.65
C CYS A 78 11.46 1.04 5.66
N ASP A 79 10.66 1.99 6.15
CA ASP A 79 9.96 2.98 5.33
C ASP A 79 10.96 3.80 4.50
N ALA A 80 12.09 4.21 5.07
CA ALA A 80 13.12 4.95 4.34
C ALA A 80 13.78 4.12 3.22
N ILE A 81 14.09 2.85 3.47
CA ILE A 81 14.63 1.93 2.46
C ILE A 81 13.60 1.71 1.34
N CYS A 82 12.37 1.36 1.73
CA CYS A 82 11.26 1.14 0.80
C CYS A 82 10.96 2.38 -0.05
N LEU A 83 11.03 3.58 0.52
CA LEU A 83 10.80 4.83 -0.21
C LEU A 83 11.88 5.08 -1.25
N LYS A 84 13.16 4.82 -0.94
CA LYS A 84 14.26 4.93 -1.91
C LYS A 84 14.09 3.96 -3.08
N VAL A 85 13.75 2.71 -2.79
CA VAL A 85 13.49 1.68 -3.81
C VAL A 85 12.27 2.07 -4.66
N PHE A 86 11.18 2.52 -4.03
CA PHE A 86 9.98 2.95 -4.73
C PHE A 86 10.24 4.17 -5.62
N CYS A 87 11.00 5.15 -5.14
CA CYS A 87 11.36 6.33 -5.92
C CYS A 87 12.15 5.95 -7.18
N LEU A 88 13.16 5.08 -7.04
CA LEU A 88 13.93 4.57 -8.18
C LEU A 88 13.03 3.80 -9.17
N LEU A 89 12.13 2.96 -8.67
CA LEU A 89 11.17 2.23 -9.50
C LEU A 89 10.22 3.17 -10.26
N MET A 90 9.72 4.22 -9.61
CA MET A 90 8.85 5.23 -10.24
C MET A 90 9.58 6.02 -11.32
N VAL A 91 10.86 6.34 -11.13
CA VAL A 91 11.69 6.98 -12.18
C VAL A 91 11.80 6.04 -13.39
N ILE A 92 12.11 4.76 -13.19
CA ILE A 92 12.19 3.78 -14.27
C ILE A 92 10.84 3.69 -15.03
N ILE A 93 9.73 3.57 -14.30
CA ILE A 93 8.39 3.52 -14.89
C ILE A 93 8.13 4.79 -15.72
N ALA A 94 8.45 5.98 -15.20
CA ALA A 94 8.25 7.25 -15.91
C ALA A 94 9.06 7.33 -17.22
N TYR A 95 10.34 6.94 -17.20
CA TYR A 95 11.18 6.92 -18.40
C TYR A 95 10.69 5.90 -19.43
N LEU A 96 10.31 4.69 -18.98
CA LEU A 96 9.72 3.67 -19.85
C LEU A 96 8.41 4.16 -20.48
N GLY A 97 7.55 4.83 -19.70
CA GLY A 97 6.33 5.43 -20.20
C GLY A 97 6.56 6.49 -21.27
N GLY A 98 7.60 7.33 -21.12
CA GLY A 98 8.00 8.31 -22.13
C GLY A 98 8.49 7.66 -23.41
N ILE A 99 9.47 6.76 -23.31
CA ILE A 99 10.11 6.12 -24.48
C ILE A 99 9.11 5.24 -25.24
N LEU A 100 8.41 4.36 -24.53
CA LEU A 100 7.47 3.41 -25.13
C LEU A 100 6.15 4.07 -25.55
N GLY A 101 5.81 5.20 -24.94
CA GLY A 101 4.67 6.02 -25.34
C GLY A 101 4.83 6.60 -26.75
N HIS A 102 6.04 7.00 -27.15
CA HIS A 102 6.30 7.53 -28.50
C HIS A 102 6.02 6.52 -29.62
N VAL A 103 6.20 5.23 -29.35
CA VAL A 103 5.97 4.15 -30.31
C VAL A 103 4.63 3.44 -30.10
N ASN A 104 3.74 4.00 -29.27
CA ASN A 104 2.45 3.40 -28.88
C ASN A 104 2.58 1.96 -28.34
N ALA A 105 3.74 1.59 -27.81
CA ALA A 105 4.00 0.25 -27.29
C ALA A 105 3.43 0.05 -25.87
N ILE A 106 3.08 1.13 -25.16
CA ILE A 106 2.48 1.09 -23.83
C ILE A 106 1.28 2.03 -23.74
N SER A 107 0.17 1.54 -23.16
CA SER A 107 -1.01 2.37 -22.92
C SER A 107 -0.94 3.05 -21.55
N THR A 108 -1.70 4.13 -21.38
CA THR A 108 -1.86 4.82 -20.09
C THR A 108 -2.45 3.91 -19.01
N ALA A 109 -3.30 2.94 -19.40
CA ALA A 109 -3.82 1.92 -18.50
C ALA A 109 -2.72 1.01 -17.96
N ILE A 110 -1.83 0.51 -18.82
CA ILE A 110 -0.69 -0.34 -18.40
C ILE A 110 0.22 0.44 -17.44
N MET A 111 0.47 1.72 -17.70
CA MET A 111 1.24 2.58 -16.82
C MET A 111 0.63 2.68 -15.42
N GLY A 112 -0.68 2.91 -15.33
CA GLY A 112 -1.36 2.94 -14.04
C GLY A 112 -1.33 1.59 -13.31
N TRP A 113 -1.42 0.47 -14.04
CA TRP A 113 -1.24 -0.86 -13.48
C TRP A 113 0.17 -1.12 -12.92
N LEU A 114 1.22 -0.64 -13.60
CA LEU A 114 2.59 -0.72 -13.11
C LEU A 114 2.76 0.06 -11.80
N ILE A 115 2.14 1.24 -11.69
CA ILE A 115 2.15 2.04 -10.45
C ILE A 115 1.44 1.29 -9.32
N ILE A 116 0.23 0.78 -9.53
CA ILE A 116 -0.50 0.03 -8.49
C ILE A 116 0.25 -1.24 -8.08
N GLY A 117 0.80 -1.98 -9.05
CA GLY A 117 1.63 -3.15 -8.78
C GLY A 117 2.85 -2.82 -7.92
N SER A 118 3.53 -1.70 -8.21
CA SER A 118 4.66 -1.24 -7.42
C SER A 118 4.29 -0.87 -5.98
N VAL A 119 3.13 -0.25 -5.75
CA VAL A 119 2.62 0.09 -4.40
C VAL A 119 2.36 -1.18 -3.59
N ILE A 120 1.74 -2.21 -4.18
CA ILE A 120 1.51 -3.50 -3.52
C ILE A 120 2.85 -4.17 -3.19
N ALA A 121 3.75 -4.27 -4.18
CA ALA A 121 5.05 -4.91 -4.02
C ALA A 121 5.87 -4.25 -2.89
N ILE A 122 5.93 -2.92 -2.85
CA ILE A 122 6.63 -2.18 -1.79
C ILE A 122 5.95 -2.34 -0.43
N THR A 123 4.63 -2.40 -0.38
CA THR A 123 3.89 -2.62 0.89
C THR A 123 4.18 -4.01 1.47
N ILE A 124 4.25 -5.04 0.62
CA ILE A 124 4.62 -6.40 1.01
C ILE A 124 6.10 -6.43 1.42
N LEU A 125 6.99 -5.87 0.61
CA LEU A 125 8.43 -5.79 0.91
C LEU A 125 8.69 -5.13 2.27
N ARG A 126 8.04 -3.98 2.53
CA ARG A 126 8.15 -3.30 3.82
C ARG A 126 7.78 -4.22 4.98
N THR A 127 6.67 -4.94 4.84
CA THR A 127 6.19 -5.84 5.90
C THR A 127 7.18 -6.98 6.13
N ILE A 128 7.77 -7.55 5.06
CA ILE A 128 8.79 -8.60 5.17
C ILE A 128 10.06 -8.07 5.86
N ILE A 129 10.60 -6.93 5.41
CA ILE A 129 11.81 -6.33 6.01
C ILE A 129 11.55 -6.02 7.50
N PHE A 130 10.39 -5.45 7.82
CA PHE A 130 10.01 -5.15 9.20
C PHE A 130 9.98 -6.41 10.07
N LEU A 131 9.32 -7.49 9.61
CA LEU A 131 9.26 -8.75 10.35
C LEU A 131 10.65 -9.37 10.55
N ILE A 132 11.53 -9.28 9.56
CA ILE A 132 12.91 -9.77 9.68
C ILE A 132 13.70 -8.95 10.71
N MET A 133 13.63 -7.63 10.66
CA MET A 133 14.32 -6.75 11.62
C MET A 133 13.81 -6.96 13.04
N ASP A 134 12.49 -7.03 13.21
CA ASP A 134 11.83 -7.29 14.49
C ASP A 134 12.19 -8.68 15.06
N SER A 135 12.32 -9.70 14.20
CA SER A 135 12.74 -11.05 14.62
C SER A 135 14.21 -11.14 15.06
N LYS A 136 15.07 -10.26 14.53
CA LYS A 136 16.51 -10.23 14.83
C LYS A 136 16.88 -9.26 15.95
N GLY A 137 15.94 -8.44 16.42
CA GLY A 137 16.19 -7.41 17.44
C GLY A 137 17.13 -6.29 16.98
N VAL A 138 17.21 -6.03 15.66
CA VAL A 138 18.11 -5.04 15.02
C VAL A 138 17.35 -3.80 14.62
#